data_AF-A0A915MV76-F1
#
_entry.id   AF-A0A915MV76-F1
#
_cell.length_a   1.000
_cell.length_b   1.000
_cell.length_c   1.000
_cell.angle_alpha   90.00
_cell.angle_beta   90.00
_cell.angle_gamma   90.00
#
_symmetry.space_group_name_H-M   'P 1'
#
loop_
_entity.id
_entity.type
_entity.pdbx_description
1 polymer ?
#
loop_
_entity_poly.entity_id
_entity_poly.type
_entity_poly.pdbx_seq_one_letter_code
_entity_poly.pdbx_strand_id
1 'polypeptide(L)'
;MFAPLASRQVAIIARSSNLRPIFFPVQAMLNTNQTMMFSTTAVRKDIDSAAKYIGAGAATAGVAGSGAGIGNVFGSLDLLAESIKKSALCLLNQGGVIMNMQSLGYRDLPMRAITKRTKEIVYTTNSMLFNVSLPKNLKLPTIELLRQDPDLLRVCAVDTKDFQEPPESCDLEFMLKPPAYRQSVEKLRLNKQMSFVGAFKIYKKTEAEYRNIPKSYFIPLSRR
;
A
#
# COMPACT_ATOMS: atom_id res chain seq x y z
N MET A 1 -35.35 5.81 -5.79
CA MET A 1 -34.58 4.56 -5.97
C MET A 1 -33.51 4.55 -4.89
N PHE A 2 -33.69 3.68 -3.89
CA PHE A 2 -33.01 3.73 -2.59
C PHE A 2 -31.49 3.55 -2.73
N ALA A 3 -30.71 4.53 -2.29
CA ALA A 3 -29.32 4.26 -1.94
C ALA A 3 -29.34 3.37 -0.68
N PRO A 4 -28.87 2.12 -0.74
CA PRO A 4 -28.90 1.25 0.42
C PRO A 4 -27.99 1.82 1.51
N LEU A 5 -28.24 1.43 2.75
CA LEU A 5 -27.37 1.57 3.94
C LEU A 5 -25.92 1.03 3.76
N ALA A 6 -25.47 0.77 2.54
CA ALA A 6 -24.30 -0.01 2.14
C ALA A 6 -22.95 0.74 2.23
N SER A 7 -22.93 2.05 2.50
CA SER A 7 -21.69 2.84 2.58
C SER A 7 -20.99 2.78 3.95
N ARG A 8 -21.18 1.69 4.70
CA ARG A 8 -20.61 1.50 6.06
C ARG A 8 -19.16 1.04 6.11
N GLN A 9 -18.48 0.95 4.97
CA GLN A 9 -17.26 0.18 4.87
C GLN A 9 -16.04 1.00 4.52
N VAL A 10 -15.02 0.87 5.38
CA VAL A 10 -13.70 1.44 5.19
C VAL A 10 -12.74 0.34 4.76
N ALA A 11 -12.00 0.57 3.69
CA ALA A 11 -10.84 -0.23 3.34
C ALA A 11 -9.59 0.38 4.00
N ILE A 12 -8.93 -0.36 4.89
CA ILE A 12 -7.76 0.14 5.62
C ILE A 12 -6.49 -0.44 5.02
N ILE A 13 -5.59 0.43 4.61
CA ILE A 13 -4.23 0.09 4.22
C ILE A 13 -3.31 0.53 5.34
N ALA A 14 -2.61 -0.39 6.00
CA ALA A 14 -1.64 -0.09 7.05
C ALA A 14 -0.21 -0.21 6.50
N ARG A 15 0.59 0.84 6.60
CA ARG A 15 2.03 0.81 6.29
C ARG A 15 2.81 0.60 7.57
N SER A 16 3.60 -0.47 7.64
CA SER A 16 4.51 -0.70 8.78
C SER A 16 5.87 -0.05 8.52
N SER A 17 6.27 0.88 9.38
CA SER A 17 7.65 1.38 9.46
C SER A 17 8.37 0.72 10.63
N ASN A 18 9.52 0.08 10.38
CA ASN A 18 10.32 -0.49 11.45
C ASN A 18 11.04 0.65 12.18
N LEU A 19 10.58 1.05 13.36
CA LEU A 19 11.46 1.73 14.31
C LEU A 19 12.52 0.73 14.76
N ARG A 20 13.80 1.08 14.61
CA ARG A 20 14.88 0.34 15.29
C ARG A 20 14.57 0.41 16.79
N PRO A 21 14.59 -0.70 17.55
CA PRO A 21 14.46 -0.60 18.99
C PRO A 21 15.65 0.22 19.48
N ILE A 22 15.37 1.39 20.05
CA ILE A 22 16.38 2.11 20.83
C ILE A 22 16.60 1.25 22.07
N PHE A 23 17.71 0.51 22.07
CA PHE A 23 18.20 -0.24 23.21
C PHE A 23 18.58 0.79 24.28
N PHE A 24 17.71 1.01 25.25
CA PHE A 24 18.10 1.67 26.49
C PHE A 24 18.85 0.63 27.33
N PRO A 25 20.13 0.86 27.67
CA PRO A 25 20.88 -0.09 28.47
C PRO A 25 20.27 -0.16 29.87
N VAL A 26 19.83 -1.36 30.24
CA VAL A 26 19.46 -1.74 31.59
C VAL A 26 20.74 -1.90 32.40
N GLN A 27 21.14 -0.89 33.18
CA GLN A 27 21.94 -1.04 34.40
C GLN A 27 22.14 0.32 35.11
N ALA A 28 22.01 0.31 36.44
CA ALA A 28 21.85 1.41 37.40
C ALA A 28 20.40 1.93 37.46
N MET A 29 19.66 1.81 38.57
CA MET A 29 20.06 1.84 39.97
C MET A 29 18.97 1.14 40.81
N LEU A 30 19.39 0.37 41.81
CA LEU A 30 18.53 -0.23 42.82
C LEU A 30 17.85 0.87 43.65
N ASN A 31 16.57 0.62 43.99
CA ASN A 31 15.87 1.11 45.18
C ASN A 31 15.29 2.54 45.15
N THR A 32 13.99 2.67 44.84
CA THR A 32 12.93 3.09 45.78
C THR A 32 11.60 3.19 45.02
N ASN A 33 10.52 2.88 45.74
CA ASN A 33 9.14 2.74 45.26
C ASN A 33 8.61 3.94 44.46
N GLN A 34 8.79 3.92 43.14
CA GLN A 34 8.00 4.72 42.21
C GLN A 34 7.57 3.83 41.06
N THR A 35 6.34 3.33 41.16
CA THR A 35 5.54 2.92 40.02
C THR A 35 5.43 4.11 39.07
N MET A 36 6.40 4.26 38.17
CA MET A 36 6.27 5.05 36.97
C MET A 36 5.28 4.32 36.06
N MET A 37 4.00 4.40 36.43
CA MET A 37 2.91 4.25 35.50
C MET A 37 3.15 5.32 34.44
N PHE A 38 3.72 4.94 33.30
CA PHE A 38 3.58 5.75 32.10
C PHE A 38 2.09 5.69 31.75
N SER A 39 1.32 6.55 32.42
CA SER A 39 -0.11 6.69 32.23
C SER A 39 -0.28 7.40 30.91
N THR A 40 -0.33 6.64 29.81
CA THR A 40 -0.87 7.11 28.53
C THR A 40 -2.39 7.27 28.65
N THR A 41 -2.81 8.12 29.56
CA THR A 41 -4.18 8.58 29.71
C THR A 41 -4.22 10.06 29.34
N ALA A 42 -3.55 10.44 28.24
CA ALA A 42 -4.12 11.51 27.45
C ALA A 42 -5.48 10.99 27.02
N VAL A 43 -6.55 11.59 27.54
CA VAL A 43 -7.92 11.27 27.13
C VAL A 43 -7.89 11.23 25.60
N ARG A 44 -8.30 10.11 24.99
CA ARG A 44 -8.22 9.83 23.53
C ARG A 44 -9.10 10.77 22.66
N LYS A 45 -9.38 11.99 23.14
CA LYS A 45 -10.08 13.09 22.49
C LYS A 45 -9.42 13.49 21.17
N ASP A 46 -8.10 13.37 21.07
CA ASP A 46 -7.37 13.72 19.83
C ASP A 46 -7.72 12.75 18.69
N ILE A 47 -7.96 11.47 19.01
CA ILE A 47 -8.41 10.47 18.05
C ILE A 47 -9.88 10.72 17.69
N ASP A 48 -10.72 11.05 18.67
CA ASP A 48 -12.15 11.31 18.45
C ASP A 48 -12.36 12.55 17.58
N SER A 49 -11.61 13.62 17.83
CA SER A 49 -11.63 14.82 17.02
C SER A 49 -11.04 14.56 15.63
N ALA A 50 -9.87 13.92 15.52
CA ALA A 50 -9.27 13.58 14.23
C ALA A 50 -10.18 12.69 13.37
N ALA A 51 -10.79 11.66 13.96
CA ALA A 51 -11.74 10.79 13.26
C ALA A 51 -12.97 11.55 12.77
N LYS A 52 -13.47 12.52 13.55
CA LYS A 52 -14.59 13.39 13.17
C LYS A 52 -14.22 14.34 12.02
N TYR A 53 -13.06 14.99 12.07
CA TYR A 53 -12.60 15.88 11.00
C TYR A 53 -12.26 15.12 9.72
N ILE A 54 -11.63 13.95 9.82
CA ILE A 54 -11.36 13.08 8.66
C ILE A 54 -12.67 12.55 8.08
N GLY A 55 -13.62 12.15 8.93
CA GLY A 55 -14.95 11.76 8.48
C GLY A 55 -15.66 12.88 7.73
N ALA A 56 -15.55 14.12 8.21
CA ALA A 56 -16.15 15.29 7.56
C ALA A 56 -15.45 15.64 6.23
N GLY A 57 -14.13 15.57 6.17
CA GLY A 57 -13.34 15.78 4.96
C GLY A 57 -13.62 14.72 3.89
N ALA A 58 -13.74 13.45 4.27
CA ALA A 58 -14.04 12.37 3.33
C ALA A 58 -15.47 12.47 2.78
N ALA A 59 -16.43 12.89 3.61
CA ALA A 59 -17.80 13.09 3.22
C ALA A 59 -17.96 14.28 2.24
N THR A 60 -17.27 15.39 2.49
CA THR A 60 -17.29 16.58 1.61
C THR A 60 -16.57 16.34 0.28
N ALA A 61 -15.48 15.57 0.27
CA ALA A 61 -14.81 15.16 -0.98
C ALA A 61 -15.69 14.24 -1.86
N GLY A 62 -16.63 13.50 -1.26
CA GLY A 62 -17.63 12.70 -1.98
C GLY A 62 -18.81 13.49 -2.56
N VAL A 63 -19.01 14.74 -2.14
CA VAL A 63 -20.17 15.57 -2.57
C VAL A 63 -19.95 16.28 -3.91
N ALA A 64 -18.73 16.29 -4.44
CA ALA A 64 -18.44 16.86 -5.76
C ALA A 64 -19.04 16.04 -6.93
N GLY A 65 -19.49 14.80 -6.69
CA GLY A 65 -20.13 13.95 -7.68
C GLY A 65 -21.49 13.43 -7.21
N SER A 66 -22.56 13.97 -7.78
CA SER A 66 -23.91 13.38 -7.80
C SER A 66 -24.76 13.47 -6.51
N GLY A 67 -25.38 14.64 -6.29
CA GLY A 67 -26.81 14.77 -5.93
C GLY A 67 -27.43 14.02 -4.74
N ALA A 68 -26.66 13.40 -3.84
CA ALA A 68 -27.19 12.73 -2.66
C ALA A 68 -27.20 13.68 -1.44
N GLY A 69 -28.40 14.07 -1.00
CA GLY A 69 -28.63 15.20 -0.08
C GLY A 69 -27.92 15.17 1.28
N ILE A 70 -27.79 16.37 1.85
CA ILE A 70 -27.16 16.74 3.13
C ILE A 70 -27.54 15.80 4.31
N GLY A 71 -28.76 15.23 4.32
CA GLY A 71 -29.24 14.35 5.39
C GLY A 71 -28.58 12.96 5.49
N ASN A 72 -28.06 12.40 4.38
CA ASN A 72 -27.39 11.09 4.39
C ASN A 72 -25.89 11.19 4.76
N VAL A 73 -25.33 12.40 4.66
CA VAL A 73 -23.94 12.73 4.92
C VAL A 73 -23.66 12.69 6.42
N PHE A 74 -24.55 13.25 7.26
CA PHE A 74 -24.36 13.31 8.71
C PHE A 74 -24.48 11.94 9.41
N GLY A 75 -25.37 11.05 8.97
CA GLY A 75 -25.50 9.71 9.58
C GLY A 75 -24.38 8.73 9.21
N SER A 76 -23.76 8.89 8.04
CA SER A 76 -22.60 8.08 7.62
C SER A 76 -21.28 8.56 8.23
N LEU A 77 -21.22 9.84 8.59
CA LEU A 77 -20.11 10.52 9.26
C LEU A 77 -19.78 9.92 10.63
N ASP A 78 -20.79 9.80 11.49
CA ASP A 78 -20.61 9.30 12.86
C ASP A 78 -20.21 7.82 12.87
N LEU A 79 -20.82 7.01 12.00
CA LEU A 79 -20.50 5.58 11.85
C LEU A 79 -19.09 5.34 11.31
N LEU A 80 -18.67 6.16 10.34
CA LEU A 80 -17.33 6.10 9.80
C LEU A 80 -16.29 6.49 10.86
N ALA A 81 -16.54 7.58 11.59
CA ALA A 81 -15.68 8.01 12.69
C ALA A 81 -15.53 6.94 13.78
N GLU A 82 -16.62 6.23 14.12
CA GLU A 82 -16.59 5.14 15.09
C GLU A 82 -15.73 3.95 14.61
N SER A 83 -15.85 3.54 13.34
CA SER A 83 -15.04 2.46 12.76
C SER A 83 -13.54 2.79 12.75
N ILE A 84 -13.20 4.06 12.51
CA ILE A 84 -11.82 4.57 12.53
C ILE A 84 -11.29 4.58 13.96
N LYS A 85 -12.09 5.05 14.92
CA LYS A 85 -11.73 5.03 16.33
C LYS A 85 -11.45 3.61 16.80
N LYS A 86 -12.31 2.65 16.43
CA LYS A 86 -12.16 1.24 16.80
C LYS A 86 -10.87 0.63 16.24
N SER A 87 -10.58 0.86 14.96
CA SER A 87 -9.37 0.35 14.30
C SER A 87 -8.09 1.02 14.83
N ALA A 88 -8.10 2.34 15.03
CA ALA A 88 -7.00 3.09 15.65
C ALA A 88 -6.71 2.60 17.07
N LEU A 89 -7.77 2.35 17.86
CA LEU A 89 -7.62 1.83 19.21
C LEU A 89 -7.05 0.40 19.23
N CYS A 90 -7.49 -0.47 18.32
CA CYS A 90 -6.94 -1.82 18.17
C CYS A 90 -5.42 -1.77 17.93
N LEU A 91 -4.98 -0.90 17.01
CA LEU A 91 -3.57 -0.69 16.70
C LEU A 91 -2.76 -0.18 17.91
N LEU A 92 -3.30 0.78 18.66
CA LEU A 92 -2.64 1.33 19.86
C LEU A 92 -2.53 0.31 21.00
N ASN A 93 -3.57 -0.50 21.21
CA ASN A 93 -3.57 -1.53 22.26
C ASN A 93 -2.52 -2.63 22.00
N GLN A 94 -2.12 -2.83 20.74
CA GLN A 94 -1.07 -3.76 20.35
C GLN A 94 0.33 -3.12 20.31
N GLY A 95 0.50 -1.93 20.90
CA GLY A 95 1.77 -1.23 20.94
C GLY A 95 2.20 -0.62 19.60
N GLY A 96 1.25 -0.44 18.67
CA GLY A 96 1.47 0.30 17.44
C GLY A 96 1.49 1.82 17.69
N VAL A 97 2.39 2.54 17.05
CA VAL A 97 2.42 4.01 17.07
C VAL A 97 1.93 4.54 15.72
N ILE A 98 0.82 5.27 15.73
CA ILE A 98 0.24 5.85 14.51
C ILE A 98 1.00 7.14 14.18
N MET A 99 1.72 7.14 13.06
CA MET A 99 2.53 8.27 12.59
C MET A 99 1.72 9.22 11.71
N ASN A 100 0.84 8.68 10.87
CA ASN A 100 0.00 9.48 9.97
C ASN A 100 -1.28 8.71 9.63
N MET A 101 -2.38 9.43 9.46
CA MET A 101 -3.66 8.89 9.01
C MET A 101 -4.16 9.75 7.84
N GLN A 102 -4.38 9.13 6.69
CA GLN A 102 -4.84 9.81 5.48
C GLN A 102 -6.12 9.15 4.96
N SER A 103 -7.13 9.94 4.62
CA SER A 103 -8.29 9.45 3.88
C SER A 103 -8.07 9.63 2.39
N LEU A 104 -8.33 8.57 1.62
CA LEU A 104 -8.24 8.55 0.16
C LEU A 104 -9.60 8.88 -0.50
N GLY A 105 -10.62 9.12 0.32
CA GLY A 105 -11.98 9.43 -0.11
C GLY A 105 -12.79 8.20 -0.50
N TYR A 106 -14.03 8.49 -0.91
CA TYR A 106 -14.97 7.50 -1.43
C TYR A 106 -14.60 7.13 -2.87
N ARG A 107 -14.45 5.83 -3.15
CA ARG A 107 -14.02 5.32 -4.45
C ARG A 107 -14.75 4.04 -4.82
N ASP A 108 -14.84 3.81 -6.12
CA ASP A 108 -15.36 2.56 -6.65
C ASP A 108 -14.34 1.44 -6.42
N LEU A 109 -14.83 0.32 -5.94
CA LEU A 109 -14.04 -0.88 -5.80
C LEU A 109 -13.79 -1.47 -7.20
N PRO A 110 -12.56 -1.91 -7.49
CA PRO A 110 -12.24 -2.51 -8.79
C PRO A 110 -13.00 -3.81 -9.05
N MET A 111 -13.45 -4.49 -7.99
CA MET A 111 -14.31 -5.66 -8.07
C MET A 111 -15.39 -5.57 -6.99
N ARG A 112 -16.55 -6.16 -7.27
CA ARG A 112 -17.61 -6.30 -6.27
C ARG A 112 -17.08 -6.97 -5.01
N ALA A 113 -17.43 -6.43 -3.85
CA ALA A 113 -17.09 -7.00 -2.56
C ALA A 113 -18.37 -7.36 -1.80
N ILE A 114 -18.23 -8.19 -0.78
CA ILE A 114 -19.36 -8.66 0.04
C ILE A 114 -19.12 -8.22 1.48
N THR A 115 -20.10 -7.53 2.06
CA THR A 115 -20.08 -7.10 3.46
C THR A 115 -20.04 -8.30 4.41
N LYS A 116 -19.24 -8.25 5.47
CA LYS A 116 -19.15 -9.36 6.44
C LYS A 116 -20.43 -9.54 7.28
N ARG A 117 -21.08 -8.45 7.67
CA ARG A 117 -22.33 -8.45 8.47
C ARG A 117 -23.56 -8.82 7.64
N THR A 118 -23.89 -7.99 6.65
CA THR A 118 -25.16 -8.08 5.91
C THR A 118 -25.09 -8.99 4.69
N LYS A 119 -23.87 -9.42 4.28
CA LYS A 119 -23.63 -10.16 3.02
C LYS A 119 -24.16 -9.46 1.77
N GLU A 120 -24.33 -8.14 1.85
CA GLU A 120 -24.72 -7.30 0.72
C GLU A 120 -23.52 -7.06 -0.21
N ILE A 121 -23.82 -6.88 -1.48
CA ILE A 121 -22.81 -6.59 -2.50
C ILE A 121 -22.52 -5.08 -2.49
N VAL A 122 -21.24 -4.75 -2.34
CA VAL A 122 -20.74 -3.37 -2.29
C VAL A 122 -19.86 -3.11 -3.50
N TYR A 123 -20.12 -1.99 -4.17
CA TYR A 123 -19.38 -1.53 -5.34
C TYR A 123 -18.50 -0.33 -5.04
N THR A 124 -18.74 0.38 -3.94
CA THR A 124 -18.09 1.66 -3.64
C THR A 124 -17.82 1.76 -2.13
N THR A 125 -16.62 2.24 -1.74
CA THR A 125 -16.19 2.32 -0.34
C THR A 125 -15.27 3.50 -0.07
N ASN A 126 -15.17 3.91 1.20
CA ASN A 126 -14.15 4.84 1.64
C ASN A 126 -12.84 4.08 1.88
N SER A 127 -11.71 4.60 1.44
CA SER A 127 -10.40 4.00 1.70
C SER A 127 -9.55 4.90 2.60
N MET A 128 -8.85 4.29 3.56
CA MET A 128 -7.98 4.99 4.50
C MET A 128 -6.61 4.34 4.57
N LEU A 129 -5.60 5.19 4.68
CA LEU A 129 -4.21 4.81 4.83
C LEU A 129 -3.74 5.18 6.24
N PHE A 130 -3.31 4.18 6.98
CA PHE A 130 -2.69 4.32 8.28
C PHE A 130 -1.20 4.08 8.12
N ASN A 131 -0.38 5.06 8.44
CA ASN A 131 1.06 4.87 8.60
C ASN A 131 1.33 4.57 10.07
N VAL A 132 1.73 3.35 10.39
CA VAL A 132 1.83 2.87 11.77
C VAL A 132 3.15 2.15 11.96
N SER A 133 3.89 2.48 13.00
CA SER A 133 5.02 1.67 13.44
C SER A 133 4.51 0.55 14.34
N LEU A 134 4.55 -0.70 13.87
CA LEU A 134 4.23 -1.89 14.67
C LEU A 134 5.46 -2.78 14.88
N PRO A 135 5.60 -3.41 16.05
CA PRO A 135 6.58 -4.48 16.22
C PRO A 135 6.20 -5.69 15.37
N LYS A 136 7.20 -6.35 14.77
CA LYS A 136 7.00 -7.45 13.80
C LYS A 136 6.16 -8.60 14.36
N ASN A 137 6.35 -8.94 15.63
CA ASN A 137 5.67 -10.06 16.28
C ASN A 137 4.15 -9.82 16.41
N LEU A 138 3.73 -8.55 16.54
CA LEU A 138 2.33 -8.19 16.72
C LEU A 138 1.63 -7.82 15.41
N LYS A 139 2.39 -7.62 14.32
CA LYS A 139 1.81 -7.23 13.02
C LYS A 139 0.74 -8.22 12.54
N LEU A 140 1.04 -9.51 12.53
CA LEU A 140 0.12 -10.55 12.06
C LEU A 140 -1.17 -10.64 12.90
N PRO A 141 -1.11 -10.80 14.24
CA PRO A 141 -2.34 -10.89 15.05
C PRO A 141 -3.16 -9.61 14.99
N THR A 142 -2.51 -8.45 14.88
CA THR A 142 -3.19 -7.16 14.69
C THR A 142 -4.02 -7.13 13.40
N ILE A 143 -3.40 -7.56 12.30
CA ILE A 143 -4.07 -7.60 11.00
C ILE A 143 -5.23 -8.59 11.03
N GLU A 144 -5.06 -9.75 11.68
CA GLU A 144 -6.13 -10.74 11.81
C GLU A 144 -7.32 -10.19 12.60
N LEU A 145 -7.07 -9.48 13.71
CA LEU A 145 -8.12 -8.84 14.49
C LEU A 145 -8.87 -7.76 13.69
N LEU A 146 -8.14 -6.90 12.98
CA LEU A 146 -8.76 -5.92 12.07
C LEU A 146 -9.49 -6.60 10.91
N ARG A 147 -9.04 -7.77 10.46
CA ARG A 147 -9.72 -8.54 9.41
C ARG A 147 -10.98 -9.23 9.93
N GLN A 148 -11.11 -9.46 11.24
CA GLN A 148 -12.34 -9.95 11.85
C GLN A 148 -13.37 -8.84 12.05
N ASP A 149 -12.96 -7.56 12.03
CA ASP A 149 -13.89 -6.45 12.19
C ASP A 149 -14.96 -6.43 11.08
N PRO A 150 -16.25 -6.40 11.44
CA PRO A 150 -17.35 -6.49 10.49
C PRO A 150 -17.56 -5.21 9.67
N ASP A 151 -17.12 -4.08 10.20
CA ASP A 151 -17.27 -2.75 9.59
C ASP A 151 -16.15 -2.45 8.59
N LEU A 152 -15.07 -3.25 8.62
CA LEU A 152 -13.98 -3.18 7.65
C LEU A 152 -14.21 -4.20 6.55
N LEU A 153 -14.28 -3.73 5.30
CA LEU A 153 -14.43 -4.62 4.15
C LEU A 153 -13.14 -5.36 3.84
N ARG A 154 -12.05 -4.60 3.71
CA ARG A 154 -10.73 -5.11 3.33
C ARG A 154 -9.65 -4.39 4.12
N VAL A 155 -8.79 -5.18 4.75
CA VAL A 155 -7.61 -4.70 5.46
C VAL A 155 -6.38 -5.27 4.78
N CYS A 156 -5.46 -4.41 4.40
CA CYS A 156 -4.19 -4.79 3.81
C CYS A 156 -3.06 -4.10 4.56
N ALA A 157 -2.03 -4.85 4.95
CA ALA A 157 -0.82 -4.26 5.51
C ALA A 157 0.34 -4.44 4.53
N VAL A 158 1.09 -3.37 4.31
CA VAL A 158 2.24 -3.36 3.42
C VAL A 158 3.45 -2.89 4.20
N ASP A 159 4.62 -3.48 3.98
CA ASP A 159 5.85 -2.98 4.58
C ASP A 159 6.39 -1.82 3.75
N THR A 160 6.88 -0.78 4.43
CA THR A 160 7.51 0.38 3.76
C THR A 160 8.72 0.00 2.91
N LYS A 161 9.35 -1.14 3.21
CA LYS A 161 10.47 -1.69 2.43
C LYS A 161 10.06 -2.14 1.03
N ASP A 162 8.81 -2.55 0.85
CA ASP A 162 8.30 -3.03 -0.44
C ASP A 162 8.19 -1.88 -1.46
N PHE A 163 8.26 -0.62 -1.00
CA PHE A 163 8.24 0.59 -1.84
C PHE A 163 9.62 1.24 -1.99
N GLN A 164 10.68 0.62 -1.46
CA GLN A 164 12.04 1.13 -1.56
C GLN A 164 12.69 0.70 -2.89
N GLU A 165 11.93 0.70 -3.98
CA GLU A 165 12.52 0.97 -5.27
C GLU A 165 12.46 2.50 -5.41
N PRO A 166 13.61 3.22 -5.52
CA PRO A 166 13.53 4.60 -5.97
C PRO A 166 12.74 4.59 -7.27
N PRO A 167 11.88 5.60 -7.54
CA PRO A 167 11.34 5.73 -8.88
C PRO A 167 12.54 5.69 -9.82
N GLU A 168 12.65 4.65 -10.68
CA GLU A 168 13.57 4.74 -11.82
C GLU A 168 13.21 6.08 -12.44
N SER A 169 14.14 7.05 -12.43
CA SER A 169 13.87 8.36 -12.99
C SER A 169 13.48 8.09 -14.43
N CYS A 170 12.20 8.28 -14.74
CA CYS A 170 11.68 8.15 -16.09
C CYS A 170 12.17 9.36 -16.89
N ASP A 171 13.48 9.43 -17.11
CA ASP A 171 14.08 10.38 -18.01
C ASP A 171 13.73 9.92 -19.43
N LEU A 172 13.08 10.80 -20.19
CA LEU A 172 12.56 10.53 -21.54
C LEU A 172 13.62 9.88 -22.45
N GLU A 173 14.89 10.25 -22.26
CA GLU A 173 16.04 9.70 -22.96
C GLU A 173 16.21 8.18 -22.73
N PHE A 174 15.92 7.69 -21.52
CA PHE A 174 15.98 6.27 -21.21
C PHE A 174 14.87 5.47 -21.91
N MET A 175 13.68 6.05 -22.05
CA MET A 175 12.55 5.42 -22.76
C MET A 175 12.76 5.39 -24.28
N LEU A 176 13.42 6.42 -24.83
CA LEU A 176 13.72 6.52 -26.25
C LEU A 176 14.88 5.63 -26.72
N LYS A 177 15.66 5.03 -25.80
CA LYS A 177 16.67 4.05 -26.18
C LYS A 177 16.04 2.86 -26.91
N PRO A 178 16.64 2.38 -28.02
CA PRO A 178 16.24 1.15 -28.67
C PRO A 178 16.20 -0.02 -27.68
N PRO A 179 15.35 -1.06 -27.91
CA PRO A 179 15.18 -2.18 -26.98
C PRO A 179 16.50 -2.86 -26.56
N ALA A 180 17.51 -2.86 -27.44
CA ALA A 180 18.81 -3.45 -27.17
C ALA A 180 19.61 -2.77 -26.03
N TYR A 181 19.35 -1.48 -25.77
CA TYR A 181 20.14 -0.63 -24.85
C TYR A 181 19.35 -0.16 -23.62
N ARG A 182 18.15 -0.70 -23.39
CA ARG A 182 17.36 -0.40 -22.19
C ARG A 182 17.84 -1.25 -21.02
N GLN A 183 18.06 -0.65 -19.85
CA GLN A 183 18.55 -1.39 -18.66
C GLN A 183 17.59 -2.53 -18.25
N SER A 184 16.28 -2.36 -18.44
CA SER A 184 15.30 -3.43 -18.17
C SER A 184 15.50 -4.64 -19.09
N VAL A 185 15.81 -4.43 -20.36
CA VAL A 185 16.09 -5.50 -21.33
C VAL A 185 17.49 -6.09 -21.11
N GLU A 186 18.46 -5.26 -20.74
CA GLU A 186 19.82 -5.71 -20.38
C GLU A 186 19.82 -6.62 -19.15
N LYS A 187 19.09 -6.25 -18.08
CA LYS A 187 18.83 -7.10 -16.90
C LYS A 187 18.24 -8.45 -17.30
N LEU A 188 17.30 -8.46 -18.25
CA LEU A 188 16.72 -9.70 -18.78
C LEU A 188 17.73 -10.51 -19.62
N ARG A 189 18.65 -9.87 -20.34
CA ARG A 189 19.68 -10.57 -21.13
C ARG A 189 20.73 -11.25 -20.28
N LEU A 190 21.18 -10.60 -19.19
CA LEU A 190 22.22 -11.13 -18.30
C LEU A 190 21.84 -12.50 -17.70
N ASN A 191 20.56 -12.68 -17.34
CA ASN A 191 20.07 -13.90 -16.70
C ASN A 191 19.39 -14.88 -17.69
N LYS A 192 19.29 -14.53 -18.97
CA LYS A 192 18.57 -15.35 -19.96
C LYS A 192 19.47 -16.46 -20.47
N GLN A 193 19.26 -17.67 -19.94
CA GLN A 193 19.74 -18.88 -20.59
C GLN A 193 18.91 -19.12 -21.86
N MET A 194 19.55 -18.94 -23.02
CA MET A 194 18.92 -19.25 -24.30
C MET A 194 18.83 -20.76 -24.47
N SER A 195 17.65 -21.25 -24.87
CA SER A 195 17.53 -22.65 -25.27
C SER A 195 18.40 -22.93 -26.49
N PHE A 196 18.92 -24.14 -26.59
CA PHE A 196 19.78 -24.57 -27.70
C PHE A 196 19.15 -24.29 -29.08
N VAL A 197 17.84 -24.56 -29.21
CA VAL A 197 17.07 -24.30 -30.44
C VAL A 197 17.00 -22.80 -30.76
N GLY A 198 16.83 -21.96 -29.74
CA GLY A 198 16.82 -20.49 -29.91
C GLY A 198 18.18 -19.98 -30.39
N ALA A 199 19.26 -20.46 -29.78
CA ALA A 199 20.63 -20.13 -30.19
C ALA A 199 20.91 -20.59 -31.63
N PHE A 200 20.51 -21.80 -32.00
CA PHE A 200 20.70 -22.35 -33.35
C PHE A 200 19.93 -21.56 -34.42
N LYS A 201 18.69 -21.14 -34.13
CA LYS A 201 17.90 -20.29 -35.05
C LYS A 201 18.54 -18.92 -35.26
N ILE A 202 19.05 -18.30 -34.19
CA ILE A 202 19.76 -17.02 -34.29
C ILE A 202 21.01 -17.20 -35.16
N TYR A 203 21.81 -18.24 -34.90
CA TYR A 203 23.00 -18.55 -35.69
C TYR A 203 22.69 -18.71 -37.20
N LYS A 204 21.65 -19.49 -37.55
CA LYS A 204 21.25 -19.68 -38.95
C LYS A 204 20.76 -18.40 -39.61
N LYS A 205 20.05 -17.56 -38.87
CA LYS A 205 19.62 -16.25 -39.36
C LYS A 205 20.82 -15.33 -39.61
N THR A 206 21.77 -15.26 -38.68
CA THR A 206 23.01 -14.49 -38.88
C THR A 206 23.82 -15.02 -40.06
N GLU A 207 23.91 -16.34 -40.24
CA GLU A 207 24.60 -16.95 -41.38
C GLU A 207 23.97 -16.56 -42.72
N ALA A 208 22.64 -16.52 -42.80
CA ALA A 208 21.91 -16.07 -43.99
C ALA A 208 22.11 -14.58 -44.25
N GLU A 209 22.09 -13.73 -43.21
CA GLU A 209 22.40 -12.31 -43.33
C GLU A 209 23.82 -12.09 -43.84
N TYR A 210 24.81 -12.81 -43.30
CA TYR A 210 26.21 -12.76 -43.78
C TYR A 210 26.36 -13.16 -45.25
N ARG A 211 25.62 -14.17 -45.71
CA ARG A 211 25.63 -14.59 -47.13
C ARG A 211 25.02 -13.55 -48.07
N ASN A 212 24.06 -12.76 -47.56
CA ASN A 212 23.37 -11.73 -48.33
C ASN A 212 24.15 -10.41 -48.41
N ILE A 213 25.21 -10.25 -47.61
CA ILE A 213 26.11 -9.09 -47.73
C ILE A 213 26.85 -9.20 -49.07
N PRO A 214 26.75 -8.19 -49.96
CA PRO A 214 27.48 -8.22 -51.22
C PRO A 214 28.98 -8.20 -50.94
N LYS A 215 29.74 -9.07 -51.63
CA LYS A 215 31.19 -9.27 -51.44
C LYS A 215 32.05 -8.01 -51.69
N SER A 216 31.44 -6.92 -52.17
CA SER A 216 32.07 -5.61 -52.35
C SER A 216 32.22 -4.83 -51.05
N TYR A 217 31.51 -5.19 -49.97
CA TYR A 217 31.67 -4.52 -48.68
C TYR A 217 32.92 -5.02 -47.94
N PHE A 218 33.78 -4.09 -47.52
CA PHE A 218 34.92 -4.38 -46.67
C PHE A 218 34.41 -4.80 -45.28
N ILE A 219 34.53 -6.09 -44.97
CA ILE A 219 34.25 -6.61 -43.63
C ILE A 219 35.55 -6.46 -42.83
N PRO A 220 35.61 -5.64 -41.77
CA PRO A 220 36.77 -5.59 -40.92
C PRO A 220 36.95 -6.98 -40.30
N LEU A 221 38.11 -7.62 -40.54
CA LEU A 221 38.44 -8.88 -39.90
C LEU A 221 38.45 -8.66 -38.39
N SER A 222 37.54 -9.37 -37.70
CA SER A 222 37.51 -9.44 -36.23
C SER A 222 38.91 -9.80 -35.75
N ARG A 223 39.56 -8.92 -34.96
CA ARG A 223 40.77 -9.31 -34.22
C ARG A 223 40.38 -10.49 -33.31
N ARG A 224 40.98 -11.65 -33.58
CA ARG A 224 40.99 -12.78 -32.64
C ARG A 224 41.67 -12.38 -31.34
#